data_AF-A0A2A4SDU5-F1
#
_entry.id   AF-A0A2A4SDU5-F1
#
_cell.length_a   1.000
_cell.length_b   1.000
_cell.length_c   1.000
_cell.angle_alpha   90.00
_cell.angle_beta   90.00
_cell.angle_gamma   90.00
#
_symmetry.space_group_name_H-M   'P 1'
#
loop_
_entity.id
_entity.type
_entity.pdbx_description
1 polymer ?
#
loop_
_entity_poly.entity_id
_entity_poly.type
_entity_poly.pdbx_seq_one_letter_code
_entity_poly.pdbx_strand_id
1 'polypeptide(L)'
;MSVLEKNNELQGDLGETIFKHFCNNRQYAYIKLEKIYNTFTPDNKLIFNYGFNRVEVTIPDKICEEIRETCMPSNKNNNSPSFKVDFLTVAMRYDFTSQEGTWVHPPDLRISAFKWVEIKTGNGRLTKNQRDFIKKEGGKITRKIFRIHAEFPEQFEIKEESI
;
A
#
# COMPACT_ATOMS: atom_id res chain seq x y z
N MET A 1 29.44 -5.06 20.46
CA MET A 1 29.67 -5.78 19.19
C MET A 1 28.71 -5.22 18.16
N SER A 2 29.19 -4.81 16.99
CA SER A 2 28.31 -4.44 15.86
C SER A 2 27.89 -5.71 15.13
N VAL A 3 26.59 -5.99 15.07
CA VAL A 3 26.06 -7.10 14.26
C VAL A 3 25.76 -6.57 12.87
N LEU A 4 26.35 -7.17 11.83
CA LEU A 4 26.04 -6.89 10.43
C LEU A 4 24.92 -7.82 9.99
N GLU A 5 23.69 -7.32 9.96
CA GLU A 5 22.53 -8.12 9.55
C GLU A 5 22.21 -7.92 8.07
N LYS A 6 22.19 -9.03 7.30
CA LYS A 6 21.56 -9.03 5.97
C LYS A 6 20.05 -9.05 6.16
N ASN A 7 19.40 -7.92 5.88
CA ASN A 7 18.00 -7.77 6.23
C ASN A 7 17.17 -7.24 5.04
N ASN A 8 16.76 -8.17 4.17
CA ASN A 8 15.81 -7.89 3.08
C ASN A 8 14.46 -7.38 3.61
N GLU A 9 14.07 -7.80 4.82
CA GLU A 9 12.85 -7.33 5.48
C GLU A 9 12.98 -5.85 5.85
N LEU A 10 14.11 -5.44 6.43
CA LEU A 10 14.42 -4.04 6.72
C LEU A 10 14.45 -3.18 5.46
N GLN A 11 15.01 -3.67 4.36
CA GLN A 11 14.94 -2.96 3.07
C GLN A 11 13.50 -2.82 2.58
N GLY A 12 12.66 -3.84 2.76
CA GLY A 12 11.23 -3.80 2.50
C GLY A 12 10.51 -2.75 3.36
N ASP A 13 10.76 -2.77 4.67
CA ASP A 13 10.16 -1.86 5.65
C ASP A 13 10.57 -0.40 5.43
N LEU A 14 11.84 -0.16 5.08
CA LEU A 14 12.32 1.16 4.66
C LEU A 14 11.62 1.61 3.38
N GLY A 15 11.49 0.70 2.40
CA GLY A 15 10.75 0.96 1.16
C GLY A 15 9.31 1.37 1.42
N GLU A 16 8.61 0.63 2.27
CA GLU A 16 7.26 0.99 2.70
C GLU A 16 7.24 2.33 3.42
N THR A 17 8.18 2.59 4.32
CA THR A 17 8.24 3.84 5.10
C THR A 17 8.39 5.05 4.19
N ILE A 18 9.28 4.96 3.19
CA ILE A 18 9.46 6.00 2.18
C ILE A 18 8.17 6.20 1.37
N PHE A 19 7.50 5.11 0.98
CA PHE A 19 6.23 5.20 0.26
C PHE A 19 5.12 5.88 1.09
N LYS A 20 5.00 5.53 2.38
CA LYS A 20 4.04 6.16 3.31
C LYS A 20 4.29 7.67 3.41
N HIS A 21 5.57 8.07 3.50
CA HIS A 21 5.96 9.48 3.51
C HIS A 21 5.65 10.18 2.17
N PHE A 22 5.94 9.52 1.05
CA PHE A 22 5.58 10.00 -0.29
C PHE A 22 4.07 10.24 -0.43
N CYS A 23 3.25 9.30 0.05
CA CYS A 23 1.79 9.43 0.05
C CYS A 23 1.33 10.67 0.81
N ASN A 24 1.87 10.90 2.01
CA ASN A 24 1.52 12.08 2.81
C ASN A 24 1.82 13.39 2.07
N ASN A 25 3.04 13.51 1.53
CA ASN A 25 3.50 14.71 0.82
C ASN A 25 2.78 14.95 -0.51
N ARG A 26 2.23 13.90 -1.12
CA ARG A 26 1.53 13.96 -2.40
C ARG A 26 0.01 13.87 -2.27
N GLN A 27 -0.52 13.97 -1.04
CA GLN A 27 -1.95 13.94 -0.75
C GLN A 27 -2.62 12.65 -1.24
N TYR A 28 -2.01 11.51 -0.93
CA TYR A 28 -2.61 10.19 -1.08
C TYR A 28 -2.83 9.55 0.28
N ALA A 29 -4.01 9.00 0.51
CA ALA A 29 -4.24 8.07 1.60
C ALA A 29 -3.96 6.63 1.12
N TYR A 30 -3.53 5.75 2.01
CA TYR A 30 -3.13 4.38 1.67
C TYR A 30 -3.62 3.34 2.68
N ILE A 31 -3.86 2.12 2.21
CA ILE A 31 -4.17 0.95 3.04
C ILE A 31 -3.40 -0.26 2.51
N LYS A 32 -2.82 -1.06 3.42
CA LYS A 32 -2.16 -2.32 3.08
C LYS A 32 -3.19 -3.36 2.61
N LEU A 33 -2.83 -4.19 1.63
CA LEU A 33 -3.71 -5.25 1.16
C LEU A 33 -4.10 -6.25 2.25
N GLU A 34 -3.15 -6.59 3.11
CA GLU A 34 -3.40 -7.43 4.28
C GLU A 34 -4.52 -6.87 5.16
N LYS A 35 -4.52 -5.55 5.38
CA LYS A 35 -5.56 -4.90 6.16
C LYS A 35 -6.90 -4.96 5.43
N ILE A 36 -6.93 -4.76 4.11
CA ILE A 36 -8.16 -4.91 3.30
C ILE A 36 -8.71 -6.32 3.46
N TYR A 37 -7.88 -7.35 3.27
CA TYR A 37 -8.27 -8.75 3.39
C TYR A 37 -8.97 -9.05 4.72
N ASN A 38 -8.45 -8.48 5.81
CA ASN A 38 -8.99 -8.70 7.15
C ASN A 38 -10.21 -7.83 7.51
N THR A 39 -10.46 -6.73 6.80
CA THR A 39 -11.41 -5.69 7.25
C THR A 39 -12.43 -5.27 6.21
N PHE A 40 -12.40 -5.77 4.98
CA PHE A 40 -13.33 -5.31 3.96
C PHE A 40 -14.74 -5.86 4.19
N THR A 41 -15.61 -5.00 4.73
CA THR A 41 -16.98 -5.35 5.11
C THR A 41 -17.95 -5.28 3.92
N PRO A 42 -19.16 -5.86 4.04
CA PRO A 42 -20.22 -5.69 3.05
C PRO A 42 -20.62 -4.24 2.77
N ASP A 43 -20.37 -3.34 3.72
CA ASP A 43 -20.70 -1.92 3.65
C ASP A 43 -19.79 -1.13 2.69
N ASN A 44 -18.87 -1.81 2.01
CA ASN A 44 -17.94 -1.25 1.03
C ASN A 44 -17.09 -0.09 1.60
N LYS A 45 -16.79 -0.11 2.90
CA LYS A 45 -15.96 0.91 3.55
C LYS A 45 -14.57 0.39 3.88
N LEU A 46 -13.56 1.25 3.72
CA LEU A 46 -12.17 0.97 4.08
C LEU A 46 -11.55 2.15 4.82
N ILE A 47 -10.73 1.86 5.83
CA ILE A 47 -10.04 2.89 6.62
C ILE A 47 -8.59 3.04 6.12
N PHE A 48 -8.36 4.11 5.38
CA PHE A 48 -7.06 4.48 4.85
C PHE A 48 -6.25 5.30 5.89
N ASN A 49 -4.93 5.20 5.82
CA ASN A 49 -4.01 6.04 6.57
C ASN A 49 -3.67 7.28 5.74
N TYR A 50 -3.69 8.45 6.38
CA TYR A 50 -3.21 9.70 5.79
C TYR A 50 -2.43 10.50 6.84
N GLY A 51 -1.10 10.39 6.80
CA GLY A 51 -0.25 10.84 7.91
C GLY A 51 -0.64 10.12 9.21
N PHE A 52 -0.91 10.90 10.27
CA PHE A 52 -1.41 10.39 11.55
C PHE A 52 -2.93 10.17 11.58
N ASN A 53 -3.64 10.57 10.53
CA ASN A 53 -5.09 10.46 10.46
C ASN A 53 -5.56 9.11 9.91
N ARG A 54 -6.81 8.78 10.21
CA ARG A 54 -7.56 7.68 9.61
C ARG A 54 -8.71 8.26 8.80
N VAL A 55 -8.81 7.85 7.56
CA VAL A 55 -9.82 8.32 6.61
C VAL A 55 -10.69 7.15 6.24
N GLU A 56 -11.95 7.17 6.67
CA GLU A 56 -12.94 6.22 6.18
C GLU A 56 -13.31 6.59 4.74
N VAL A 57 -13.23 5.61 3.85
CA VAL A 57 -13.52 5.78 2.43
C VAL A 57 -14.59 4.78 2.03
N THR A 58 -15.71 5.30 1.52
CA THR A 58 -16.73 4.48 0.85
C THR A 58 -16.23 4.17 -0.56
N ILE A 59 -16.08 2.87 -0.83
CA ILE A 59 -15.57 2.34 -2.08
C ILE A 59 -16.71 2.26 -3.09
N PRO A 60 -16.54 2.80 -4.31
CA PRO A 60 -17.55 2.65 -5.36
C PRO A 60 -17.85 1.19 -5.67
N ASP A 61 -19.12 0.82 -5.73
CA ASP A 61 -19.57 -0.57 -5.98
C ASP A 61 -18.91 -1.20 -7.21
N LYS A 62 -18.66 -0.38 -8.23
CA LYS A 62 -18.02 -0.77 -9.48
C LYS A 62 -16.63 -1.39 -9.29
N ILE A 63 -15.92 -1.12 -8.19
CA ILE A 63 -14.57 -1.64 -7.96
C ILE A 63 -14.47 -2.57 -6.74
N CYS A 64 -15.58 -2.81 -6.02
CA CYS A 64 -15.59 -3.66 -4.83
C CYS A 64 -15.21 -5.12 -5.15
N GLU A 65 -15.72 -5.66 -6.25
CA GLU A 65 -15.35 -7.02 -6.71
C GLU A 65 -13.86 -7.14 -7.01
N GLU A 66 -13.30 -6.18 -7.76
CA GLU A 66 -11.86 -6.16 -8.06
C GLU A 66 -11.01 -6.08 -6.78
N ILE A 67 -11.44 -5.29 -5.79
CA ILE A 67 -10.77 -5.19 -4.50
C ILE A 67 -10.80 -6.54 -3.76
N ARG A 68 -11.97 -7.19 -3.67
CA ARG A 68 -12.11 -8.52 -3.02
C ARG A 68 -11.21 -9.58 -3.67
N GLU A 69 -11.18 -9.64 -4.99
CA GLU A 69 -10.34 -10.59 -5.72
C GLU A 69 -8.85 -10.32 -5.56
N THR A 70 -8.48 -9.04 -5.54
CA THR A 70 -7.08 -8.63 -5.50
C THR A 70 -6.48 -8.80 -4.11
N CYS A 71 -7.26 -8.54 -3.06
CA CYS A 71 -6.82 -8.72 -1.68
C CYS A 71 -6.80 -10.18 -1.22
N MET A 72 -7.27 -11.13 -2.03
CA MET A 72 -7.12 -12.55 -1.71
C MET A 72 -5.65 -12.98 -1.88
N PRO A 73 -4.99 -13.50 -0.82
CA PRO A 73 -3.62 -13.96 -0.92
C PRO A 73 -3.49 -15.15 -1.88
N SER A 74 -2.34 -15.22 -2.55
CA SER A 74 -2.04 -16.26 -3.54
C SER A 74 -1.58 -17.59 -2.93
N ASN A 75 -1.22 -17.60 -1.65
CA ASN A 75 -0.82 -18.80 -0.91
C ASN A 75 -1.84 -19.10 0.21
N LYS A 76 -1.92 -20.37 0.62
CA LYS A 76 -2.78 -20.83 1.73
C LYS A 76 -2.10 -20.73 3.10
N ASN A 77 -1.02 -19.97 3.22
CA ASN A 77 -0.31 -19.79 4.49
C ASN A 77 -0.88 -18.59 5.23
N ASN A 78 -1.76 -18.86 6.21
CA ASN A 78 -2.39 -17.81 7.01
C ASN A 78 -1.38 -16.99 7.84
N ASN A 79 -0.19 -17.53 8.12
CA ASN A 79 0.83 -16.83 8.92
C ASN A 79 1.72 -15.90 8.07
N SER A 80 1.73 -16.07 6.75
CA SER A 80 2.53 -15.24 5.84
C SER A 80 1.84 -15.16 4.46
N PRO A 81 0.72 -14.42 4.38
CA PRO A 81 -0.04 -14.28 3.15
C PRO A 81 0.78 -13.55 2.06
N SER A 82 0.82 -14.13 0.86
CA SER A 82 1.51 -13.57 -0.31
C SER A 82 0.54 -12.80 -1.19
N PHE A 83 0.60 -11.47 -1.11
CA PHE A 83 -0.23 -10.57 -1.91
C PHE A 83 0.40 -10.22 -3.26
N LYS A 84 -0.43 -9.77 -4.20
CA LYS A 84 -0.03 -9.42 -5.58
C LYS A 84 0.50 -7.99 -5.70
N VAL A 85 0.15 -7.15 -4.73
CA VAL A 85 0.60 -5.75 -4.55
C VAL A 85 0.60 -5.43 -3.06
N ASP A 86 1.25 -4.33 -2.67
CA ASP A 86 1.39 -3.97 -1.25
C ASP A 86 0.24 -3.08 -0.76
N PHE A 87 -0.16 -2.10 -1.56
CA PHE A 87 -1.11 -1.07 -1.15
C PHE A 87 -2.24 -0.81 -2.16
N LEU A 88 -3.38 -0.40 -1.62
CA LEU A 88 -4.36 0.42 -2.34
C LEU A 88 -4.19 1.87 -1.88
N THR A 89 -4.18 2.80 -2.84
CA THR A 89 -4.13 4.24 -2.55
C THR A 89 -5.34 4.94 -3.12
N VAL A 90 -5.70 6.09 -2.52
CA VAL A 90 -6.72 7.00 -3.02
C VAL A 90 -6.20 8.43 -2.99
N ALA A 91 -6.43 9.19 -4.06
CA ALA A 91 -6.05 10.60 -4.14
C ALA A 91 -6.98 11.46 -3.28
N MET A 92 -6.40 12.25 -2.36
CA MET A 92 -7.15 13.11 -1.44
C MET A 92 -7.44 14.50 -2.02
N ARG A 93 -6.59 14.99 -2.92
CA ARG A 93 -6.51 16.41 -3.31
C ARG A 93 -7.81 17.05 -3.82
N TYR A 94 -8.66 16.30 -4.51
CA TYR A 94 -9.79 16.87 -5.26
C TYR A 94 -11.15 16.48 -4.72
N ASP A 95 -11.26 15.26 -4.21
CA ASP A 95 -12.55 14.67 -3.84
C ASP A 95 -12.76 14.64 -2.33
N PHE A 96 -11.78 15.08 -1.52
CA PHE A 96 -11.88 15.10 -0.06
C PHE A 96 -11.83 16.52 0.49
N THR A 97 -12.64 16.77 1.51
CA THR A 97 -12.64 18.03 2.28
C THR A 97 -12.40 17.73 3.75
N SER A 98 -11.65 18.58 4.44
CA SER A 98 -11.51 18.49 5.89
C SER A 98 -12.64 19.28 6.58
N GLN A 99 -13.42 18.60 7.41
CA GLN A 99 -14.45 19.17 8.27
C GLN A 99 -14.13 18.80 9.71
N GLU A 100 -13.84 19.78 10.56
CA GLU A 100 -13.55 19.57 11.99
C GLU A 100 -12.46 18.52 12.26
N GLY A 101 -11.43 18.46 11.40
CA GLY A 101 -10.33 17.50 11.50
C GLY A 101 -10.63 16.12 10.90
N THR A 102 -11.85 15.89 10.44
CA THR A 102 -12.24 14.66 9.73
C THR A 102 -12.20 14.87 8.22
N TRP A 103 -11.77 13.86 7.47
CA TRP A 103 -11.80 13.90 6.00
C TRP A 103 -13.09 13.28 5.49
N VAL A 104 -13.87 14.05 4.73
CA VAL A 104 -15.13 13.63 4.12
C VAL A 104 -15.03 13.69 2.59
N HIS A 105 -15.79 12.84 1.90
CA HIS A 105 -15.77 12.73 0.45
C HIS A 105 -17.18 12.43 -0.09
N PRO A 106 -17.48 12.70 -1.38
CA PRO A 106 -18.76 12.32 -1.97
C PRO A 106 -18.84 10.80 -2.13
N PRO A 107 -20.06 10.21 -2.09
CA PRO A 107 -20.23 8.76 -2.19
C PRO A 107 -19.68 8.20 -3.51
N ASP A 108 -19.75 8.96 -4.59
CA ASP A 108 -19.31 8.55 -5.93
C ASP A 108 -17.87 8.96 -6.25
N LEU A 109 -16.92 8.48 -5.45
CA LEU A 109 -15.51 8.69 -5.76
C LEU A 109 -15.17 8.16 -7.16
N ARG A 110 -14.43 8.97 -7.92
CA ARG A 110 -13.97 8.56 -9.24
C ARG A 110 -13.04 7.36 -9.10
N ILE A 111 -13.30 6.31 -9.88
CA ILE A 111 -12.47 5.10 -9.93
C ILE A 111 -10.99 5.45 -10.19
N SER A 112 -10.73 6.47 -11.01
CA SER A 112 -9.39 6.96 -11.33
C SER A 112 -8.61 7.54 -10.13
N ALA A 113 -9.29 7.84 -9.01
CA ALA A 113 -8.63 8.26 -7.78
C ALA A 113 -7.89 7.10 -7.11
N PHE A 114 -8.29 5.84 -7.39
CA PHE A 114 -7.72 4.65 -6.79
C PHE A 114 -6.56 4.08 -7.62
N LYS A 115 -5.52 3.61 -6.92
CA LYS A 115 -4.39 2.91 -7.55
C LYS A 115 -3.90 1.75 -6.69
N TRP A 116 -3.70 0.60 -7.32
CA TRP A 116 -2.90 -0.49 -6.76
C TRP A 116 -1.42 -0.14 -6.86
N VAL A 117 -0.67 -0.35 -5.78
CA VAL A 117 0.75 -0.02 -5.72
C VAL A 117 1.56 -1.18 -5.16
N GLU A 118 2.56 -1.61 -5.93
CA GLU A 118 3.66 -2.48 -5.50
C GLU A 118 4.92 -1.64 -5.28
N ILE A 119 5.62 -1.85 -4.18
CA ILE A 119 6.87 -1.18 -3.85
C ILE A 119 8.05 -2.05 -4.22
N LYS A 120 9.07 -1.46 -4.84
CA LYS A 120 10.36 -2.11 -5.06
C LYS A 120 11.52 -1.19 -4.72
N THR A 121 12.42 -1.66 -3.87
CA THR A 121 13.65 -0.99 -3.50
C THR A 121 14.83 -1.52 -4.33
N GLY A 122 15.74 -0.63 -4.73
CA GLY A 122 16.95 -0.95 -5.47
C GLY A 122 16.71 -1.89 -6.66
N ASN A 123 17.43 -3.01 -6.67
CA ASN A 123 17.35 -4.07 -7.69
C ASN A 123 16.22 -5.08 -7.46
N GLY A 124 15.31 -4.81 -6.52
CA GLY A 124 14.14 -5.63 -6.23
C GLY A 124 13.32 -5.92 -7.50
N ARG A 125 13.16 -7.21 -7.79
CA ARG A 125 12.42 -7.71 -8.95
C ARG A 125 10.99 -8.05 -8.54
N LEU A 126 10.06 -7.89 -9.49
CA LEU A 126 8.71 -8.42 -9.32
C LEU A 126 8.74 -9.94 -9.37
N THR A 127 8.02 -10.57 -8.44
CA THR A 127 7.69 -11.99 -8.55
C THR A 127 6.82 -12.23 -9.79
N LYS A 128 6.66 -13.49 -10.20
CA LYS A 128 5.79 -13.85 -11.32
C LYS A 128 4.35 -13.34 -11.09
N ASN A 129 3.79 -13.61 -9.92
CA ASN A 129 2.42 -13.20 -9.57
C ASN A 129 2.24 -11.68 -9.60
N GLN A 130 3.20 -10.92 -9.07
CA GLN A 130 3.18 -9.45 -9.12
C GLN A 130 3.25 -8.95 -10.57
N ARG A 131 4.14 -9.53 -11.38
CA ARG A 131 4.28 -9.16 -12.79
C ARG A 131 3.02 -9.44 -13.58
N ASP A 132 2.43 -10.62 -13.39
CA ASP A 132 1.21 -11.05 -14.06
C ASP A 132 0.05 -10.14 -13.67
N PHE A 133 -0.06 -9.78 -12.38
CA PHE A 133 -1.08 -8.82 -11.91
C PHE A 133 -0.90 -7.43 -12.51
N ILE A 134 0.32 -6.87 -12.48
CA ILE A 134 0.60 -5.53 -13.02
C ILE A 134 0.30 -5.47 -14.53
N LYS A 135 0.62 -6.54 -15.28
CA LYS A 135 0.43 -6.61 -16.73
C LYS A 135 -0.98 -7.02 -17.17
N LYS A 136 -1.82 -7.52 -16.26
CA LYS A 136 -3.18 -7.98 -16.58
C LYS A 136 -3.98 -6.88 -17.27
N GLU A 137 -4.56 -7.16 -18.43
CA GLU A 137 -5.50 -6.22 -19.07
C GLU A 137 -6.90 -6.32 -18.42
N GLY A 138 -7.71 -5.25 -18.51
CA GLY A 138 -9.11 -5.28 -18.07
C GLY A 138 -9.38 -5.07 -16.57
N GLY A 139 -8.50 -4.35 -15.86
CA GLY A 139 -8.80 -3.85 -14.50
C GLY A 139 -9.36 -2.43 -14.52
N LYS A 140 -10.24 -2.10 -13.56
CA LYS A 140 -10.79 -0.75 -13.37
C LYS A 140 -9.82 0.14 -12.60
N ILE A 141 -9.11 -0.43 -11.62
CA ILE A 141 -8.13 0.31 -10.81
C ILE A 141 -6.77 0.30 -11.52
N THR A 142 -6.17 1.48 -11.64
CA THR A 142 -4.83 1.60 -12.25
C THR A 142 -3.78 0.94 -11.37
N ARG A 143 -2.86 0.19 -11.99
CA ARG A 143 -1.76 -0.50 -11.30
C ARG A 143 -0.46 0.26 -11.48
N LYS A 144 0.32 0.40 -10.41
CA LYS A 144 1.59 1.13 -10.39
C LYS A 144 2.67 0.36 -9.63
N ILE A 145 3.91 0.59 -10.05
CA ILE A 145 5.10 0.18 -9.32
C ILE A 145 5.73 1.46 -8.77
N PHE A 146 5.93 1.52 -7.46
CA PHE A 146 6.69 2.56 -6.80
C PHE A 146 8.12 2.05 -6.61
N ARG A 147 9.03 2.51 -7.49
CA ARG A 147 10.43 2.09 -7.45
C ARG A 147 11.28 3.15 -6.76
N ILE A 148 12.00 2.72 -5.73
CA ILE A 148 12.96 3.54 -5.01
C ILE A 148 14.35 3.20 -5.56
N HIS A 149 14.90 4.13 -6.35
CA HIS A 149 16.23 4.04 -6.93
C HIS A 149 17.30 4.50 -5.94
N ALA A 150 17.31 3.90 -4.75
CA ALA A 150 18.36 4.09 -3.76
C ALA A 150 19.05 2.76 -3.52
N GLU A 151 20.37 2.79 -3.41
CA GLU A 151 21.14 1.66 -2.92
C GLU A 151 20.97 1.60 -1.41
N PHE A 152 20.13 0.68 -0.95
CA PHE A 152 20.08 0.35 0.47
C PHE A 152 21.28 -0.55 0.78
N PRO A 153 21.97 -0.33 1.91
CA PRO A 153 23.07 -1.20 2.28
C PRO A 153 22.54 -2.63 2.48
N GLU A 154 23.32 -3.62 2.04
CA GLU A 154 22.97 -5.03 2.27
C GLU A 154 23.11 -5.41 3.75
N GLN A 155 23.93 -4.67 4.50
CA GLN A 155 24.21 -4.89 5.91
C GLN A 155 24.06 -3.58 6.67
N PHE A 156 23.42 -3.65 7.83
CA PHE A 156 23.29 -2.52 8.72
C PHE A 156 24.21 -2.73 9.92
N GLU A 157 24.95 -1.70 10.30
CA GLU A 157 25.74 -1.70 11.54
C GLU A 157 24.86 -1.12 12.66
N ILE A 158 24.48 -1.94 13.64
CA ILE A 158 23.69 -1.51 14.79
C ILE A 158 24.59 -1.53 16.04
N LYS A 159 24.66 -0.40 16.73
CA LYS A 159 25.33 -0.25 18.03
C LYS A 159 24.33 0.34 19.03
N GLU A 160 24.15 -0.36 20.14
CA GLU A 160 23.48 0.19 21.32
C GLU A 160 24.51 0.94 22.15
N GLU A 161 24.29 2.23 22.36
CA GLU A 161 25.14 3.06 23.21
C GLU A 161 24.40 3.36 24.52
N SER A 162 25.05 3.08 25.65
CA SER A 162 24.57 3.52 26.96
C SER A 162 24.98 4.97 27.17
N ILE A 163 24.01 5.82 27.55
CA ILE A 163 24.25 7.22 27.92
C ILE A 163 24.94 7.28 29.28
#